data_AF-A0A227J0E5-F1
#
_entry.id   AF-A0A227J0E5-F1
#
_cell.length_a   1.000
_cell.length_b   1.000
_cell.length_c   1.000
_cell.angle_alpha   90.00
_cell.angle_beta   90.00
_cell.angle_gamma   90.00
#
_symmetry.space_group_name_H-M   'P 1'
#
loop_
_entity.id
_entity.type
_entity.pdbx_description
1 polymer ?
#
loop_
_entity_poly.entity_id
_entity_poly.type
_entity_poly.pdbx_seq_one_letter_code
_entity_poly.pdbx_strand_id
1 'polypeptide(L)'
;ANGEQHSTTLTYSAVSLAVILSAASLISWILASYIVAPIRNLQGTMQEVAKGNLLVKAEAIGKNEVSQLAQDVNQTIDKLRETVSALVRISED
;
A
#
# COMPACT_ATOMS: atom_id res chain seq x y z
N ALA A 1 -20.90 -47.16 18.53
CA ALA A 1 -21.48 -45.83 18.80
C ALA A 1 -20.41 -44.79 19.15
N ASN A 2 -19.57 -45.01 20.18
CA ASN A 2 -18.56 -44.01 20.61
C ASN A 2 -17.46 -43.70 19.58
N GLY A 3 -17.02 -44.66 18.76
CA GLY A 3 -15.98 -44.44 17.74
C GLY A 3 -16.42 -43.55 16.56
N GLU A 4 -17.69 -43.65 16.15
CA GLU A 4 -18.27 -42.87 15.05
C GLU A 4 -18.37 -41.37 15.43
N GLN A 5 -18.82 -41.06 16.66
CA GLN A 5 -18.95 -39.68 17.14
C GLN A 5 -17.60 -38.94 17.28
N HIS A 6 -16.53 -39.67 17.61
CA HIS A 6 -15.20 -39.09 17.72
C HIS A 6 -14.67 -38.65 16.34
N SER A 7 -14.85 -39.50 15.31
CA SER A 7 -14.43 -39.19 13.94
C SER A 7 -15.22 -38.04 13.32
N THR A 8 -16.53 -37.95 13.59
CA THR A 8 -17.35 -36.83 13.09
C THR A 8 -16.92 -35.51 13.72
N THR A 9 -16.65 -35.48 15.03
CA THR A 9 -16.24 -34.25 15.72
C THR A 9 -14.88 -33.74 15.24
N LEU A 10 -13.90 -34.64 15.04
CA LEU A 10 -12.59 -34.31 14.45
C LEU A 10 -12.71 -33.77 13.02
N THR A 11 -13.63 -34.32 12.23
CA THR A 11 -13.85 -33.85 10.85
C THR A 11 -14.47 -32.45 10.84
N TYR A 12 -15.49 -32.20 11.67
CA TYR A 12 -16.11 -30.87 11.76
C TYR A 12 -15.15 -29.78 12.23
N SER A 13 -14.28 -30.08 13.21
CA SER A 13 -13.27 -29.14 13.68
C SER A 13 -12.16 -28.90 12.64
N ALA A 14 -11.77 -29.92 11.88
CA ALA A 14 -10.82 -29.76 10.78
C ALA A 14 -11.38 -28.86 9.66
N VAL A 15 -12.65 -29.06 9.27
CA VAL A 15 -13.31 -28.25 8.24
C VAL A 15 -13.45 -26.80 8.69
N SER A 16 -13.87 -26.54 9.93
CA SER A 16 -14.00 -25.17 10.42
C SER A 16 -12.66 -24.43 10.47
N LEU A 17 -11.59 -25.12 10.87
CA LEU A 17 -10.23 -24.57 10.82
C LEU A 17 -9.81 -24.23 9.39
N ALA A 18 -10.05 -25.14 8.43
CA ALA A 18 -9.74 -24.89 7.03
C ALA A 18 -10.49 -23.68 6.47
N VAL A 19 -11.76 -23.50 6.84
CA VAL A 19 -12.56 -22.33 6.46
C VAL A 19 -11.99 -21.04 7.05
N ILE A 20 -11.63 -21.04 8.33
CA ILE A 20 -11.03 -19.88 9.00
C ILE A 20 -9.71 -19.48 8.33
N LEU A 21 -8.83 -20.45 8.06
CA LEU A 21 -7.54 -20.20 7.41
C LEU A 21 -7.72 -19.67 5.99
N SER A 22 -8.67 -20.22 5.24
CA SER A 22 -8.99 -19.75 3.90
C SER A 22 -9.51 -18.32 3.92
N ALA A 23 -10.43 -18.00 4.84
CA ALA A 23 -10.95 -16.64 5.02
C ALA A 23 -9.83 -15.66 5.42
N ALA A 24 -8.97 -16.02 6.37
CA ALA A 24 -7.84 -15.20 6.79
C ALA A 24 -6.84 -14.94 5.65
N SER A 25 -6.58 -15.96 4.82
CA SER A 25 -5.71 -15.84 3.65
C SER A 25 -6.30 -14.90 2.59
N LEU A 26 -7.61 -14.99 2.32
CA LEU A 26 -8.31 -14.08 1.42
C LEU A 26 -8.29 -12.63 1.91
N ILE A 27 -8.57 -12.41 3.20
CA ILE A 27 -8.53 -11.06 3.81
C ILE A 27 -7.11 -10.49 3.71
N SER A 28 -6.09 -11.29 4.05
CA SER A 28 -4.69 -10.88 3.96
C SER A 28 -4.30 -10.51 2.54
N TRP A 29 -4.78 -11.27 1.55
CA TRP A 29 -4.50 -10.99 0.15
C TRP A 29 -5.18 -9.67 -0.28
N ILE A 30 -6.44 -9.46 0.08
CA ILE A 30 -7.16 -8.22 -0.22
C ILE A 30 -6.43 -7.00 0.41
N LEU A 31 -6.07 -7.06 1.69
CA LEU A 31 -5.35 -5.97 2.36
C LEU A 31 -4.01 -5.66 1.70
N ALA A 32 -3.26 -6.67 1.27
CA ALA A 32 -2.00 -6.45 0.57
C ALA A 32 -2.20 -5.69 -0.76
N SER A 33 -3.29 -5.96 -1.49
CA SER A 33 -3.60 -5.21 -2.72
C SER A 33 -3.92 -3.73 -2.45
N TYR A 34 -4.60 -3.41 -1.35
CA TYR A 34 -4.98 -2.03 -1.01
C TYR A 34 -3.90 -1.21 -0.29
N ILE A 35 -2.90 -1.86 0.32
CA ILE A 35 -1.86 -1.18 1.10
C ILE A 35 -0.49 -1.35 0.45
N VAL A 36 -0.06 -2.59 0.20
CA VAL A 36 1.31 -2.88 -0.26
C VAL A 36 1.53 -2.40 -1.69
N ALA A 37 0.57 -2.59 -2.59
CA ALA A 37 0.74 -2.17 -3.98
C ALA A 37 0.85 -0.63 -4.12
N PRO A 38 -0.03 0.20 -3.52
CA PRO A 38 0.13 1.65 -3.58
C PRO A 38 1.41 2.15 -2.89
N ILE A 39 1.82 1.54 -1.76
CA ILE A 39 3.09 1.89 -1.11
C ILE A 39 4.30 1.60 -2.01
N ARG A 40 4.29 0.49 -2.75
CA ARG A 40 5.35 0.20 -3.73
C ARG A 40 5.36 1.22 -4.88
N ASN A 41 4.20 1.66 -5.34
CA ASN A 41 4.12 2.73 -6.34
C ASN A 41 4.71 4.04 -5.82
N LEU A 42 4.34 4.44 -4.58
CA LEU A 42 4.91 5.59 -3.89
C LEU A 42 6.43 5.51 -3.76
N GLN A 43 6.96 4.33 -3.42
CA GLN A 43 8.40 4.11 -3.36
C GLN A 43 9.05 4.36 -4.73
N GLY A 44 8.44 3.89 -5.81
CA GLY A 44 8.90 4.16 -7.18
C GLY A 44 8.91 5.65 -7.51
N THR A 45 7.84 6.38 -7.18
CA THR A 45 7.79 7.84 -7.34
C THR A 45 8.92 8.51 -6.57
N MET A 46 9.15 8.15 -5.31
CA MET A 46 10.20 8.76 -4.50
C MET A 46 11.61 8.41 -4.97
N GLN A 47 11.81 7.23 -5.58
CA GLN A 47 13.08 6.90 -6.24
C GLN A 47 13.36 7.83 -7.42
N GLU A 48 12.34 8.18 -8.22
CA GLU A 48 12.49 9.15 -9.31
C GLU A 48 12.76 10.57 -8.79
N VAL A 49 12.07 10.98 -7.73
CA VAL A 49 12.33 12.25 -7.03
C VAL A 49 13.77 12.31 -6.54
N ALA A 50 14.29 11.22 -5.95
CA ALA A 50 15.67 11.13 -5.48
C ALA A 50 16.71 11.22 -6.61
N LYS A 51 16.33 10.84 -7.84
CA LYS A 51 17.15 11.06 -9.05
C LYS A 51 17.04 12.49 -9.61
N GLY A 52 16.27 13.37 -8.96
CA GLY A 52 16.06 14.75 -9.37
C GLY A 52 14.87 14.96 -10.32
N ASN A 53 14.11 13.92 -10.64
CA ASN A 53 12.92 14.05 -11.48
C ASN A 53 11.74 14.56 -10.66
N LEU A 54 11.51 15.88 -10.68
CA LEU A 54 10.40 16.54 -9.96
C LEU A 54 9.13 16.71 -10.81
N LEU A 55 9.03 16.02 -11.95
CA LEU A 55 7.85 16.02 -12.81
C LEU A 55 6.95 14.80 -12.57
N VAL A 56 7.42 13.82 -11.80
CA VAL A 56 6.63 12.65 -11.40
C VAL A 56 5.57 13.02 -10.37
N LYS A 57 4.49 12.23 -10.32
CA LYS A 57 3.46 12.32 -9.29
C LYS A 57 3.11 10.94 -8.77
N ALA A 58 2.86 10.87 -7.47
CA ALA A 58 2.28 9.71 -6.83
C ALA A 58 0.80 9.62 -7.18
N GLU A 59 0.32 8.39 -7.44
CA GLU A 59 -1.08 8.14 -7.72
C GLU A 59 -1.88 8.05 -6.40
N ALA A 60 -2.79 9.01 -6.18
CA ALA A 60 -3.65 9.05 -4.99
C ALA A 60 -5.06 8.54 -5.34
N ILE A 61 -5.29 7.22 -5.21
CA ILE A 61 -6.57 6.59 -5.52
C ILE A 61 -7.37 6.32 -4.24
N GLY A 62 -8.47 7.06 -4.07
CA GLY A 62 -9.43 6.81 -3.00
C GLY A 62 -9.37 7.86 -1.88
N LYS A 63 -9.82 7.45 -0.68
CA LYS A 63 -10.00 8.34 0.48
C LYS A 63 -9.46 7.71 1.77
N ASN A 64 -8.45 6.86 1.68
CA ASN A 64 -7.80 6.24 2.83
C ASN A 64 -6.45 6.91 3.16
N GLU A 65 -5.81 6.44 4.22
CA GLU A 65 -4.55 6.97 4.74
C GLU A 65 -3.41 6.85 3.72
N VAL A 66 -3.40 5.81 2.89
CA VAL A 66 -2.40 5.62 1.83
C VAL A 66 -2.59 6.63 0.69
N SER A 67 -3.85 6.96 0.37
CA SER A 67 -4.18 8.02 -0.59
C SER A 67 -3.77 9.39 -0.07
N GLN A 68 -3.98 9.64 1.23
CA GLN A 68 -3.56 10.87 1.88
C GLN A 68 -2.03 11.00 1.88
N LEU A 69 -1.31 9.92 2.22
CA LEU A 69 0.14 9.88 2.14
C LEU A 69 0.64 10.19 0.72
N ALA A 70 -0.03 9.66 -0.31
CA ALA A 70 0.30 9.98 -1.70
C ALA A 70 0.12 11.46 -2.04
N GLN A 71 -0.92 12.10 -1.49
CA GLN A 71 -1.14 13.55 -1.65
C GLN A 71 -0.05 14.35 -0.94
N ASP A 72 0.33 13.98 0.28
CA ASP A 72 1.39 14.63 1.05
C ASP A 72 2.76 14.52 0.35
N VAL A 73 3.04 13.37 -0.26
CA VAL A 73 4.21 13.18 -1.12
C VAL A 73 4.17 14.14 -2.31
N ASN A 74 3.04 14.23 -3.02
CA ASN A 74 2.89 15.17 -4.14
C ASN A 74 3.11 16.63 -3.72
N GLN A 75 2.58 17.04 -2.56
CA GLN A 75 2.82 18.38 -2.02
C GLN A 75 4.32 18.61 -1.74
N THR A 76 5.02 17.60 -1.23
CA THR A 76 6.46 17.67 -1.00
C THR A 76 7.23 17.84 -2.31
N ILE A 77 6.87 17.10 -3.36
CA ILE A 77 7.48 17.22 -4.70
C ILE A 77 7.25 18.63 -5.26
N ASP A 78 6.03 19.14 -5.15
CA ASP A 78 5.69 20.50 -5.61
C ASP A 78 6.53 21.56 -4.88
N LYS A 79 6.72 21.41 -3.56
CA LYS A 79 7.57 22.32 -2.77
C LYS A 79 9.04 22.24 -3.15
N LEU A 80 9.58 21.05 -3.36
CA LEU A 80 10.95 20.89 -3.87
C LEU A 80 11.14 21.58 -5.22
N ARG A 81 10.16 21.45 -6.12
CA ARG A 81 10.19 22.09 -7.43
C ARG A 81 10.17 23.62 -7.33
N GLU A 82 9.34 24.17 -6.44
CA GLU A 82 9.32 25.60 -6.13
C GLU A 82 10.68 26.08 -5.61
N THR A 83 11.28 25.34 -4.67
CA THR A 83 12.60 25.66 -4.11
C THR A 83 13.68 25.66 -5.18
N VAL A 84 13.75 24.62 -6.02
CA VAL A 84 14.71 24.56 -7.13
C VAL A 84 14.52 25.73 -8.10
N SER A 85 13.27 26.03 -8.46
CA SER A 85 12.96 27.17 -9.34
C SER A 85 13.38 28.51 -8.73
N ALA A 86 13.25 28.68 -7.42
CA ALA A 86 13.72 29.87 -6.73
C ALA A 86 15.25 30.01 -6.78
N LEU A 87 15.99 28.91 -6.59
CA LEU A 87 17.45 28.90 -6.68
C LEU A 87 17.94 29.26 -8.09
N VAL A 88 17.28 28.77 -9.14
CA VAL A 88 17.61 29.12 -10.53
C VAL A 88 17.44 30.61 -10.78
N ARG A 89 16.32 31.21 -10.33
CA ARG A 89 16.10 32.66 -10.46
C ARG A 89 17.19 33.49 -9.77
N ILE A 90 17.60 33.11 -8.56
CA ILE A 90 18.68 33.80 -7.83
C ILE A 90 20.02 33.73 -8.57
N SER A 91 20.28 32.66 -9.34
CA SER A 91 21.53 32.56 -10.12
C SER A 91 21.53 33.38 -11.41
N GLU A 92 20.35 33.78 -11.89
CA GLU A 92 20.19 34.61 -13.08
C GLU A 92 20.25 36.12 -12.75
N ASP A 93 19.95 36.50 -11.51
CA ASP A 93 20.09 37.86 -10.95
C ASP A 93 21.53 38.16 -10.48
#